data_AF-J0D9Y8-F1
#
_entry.id   AF-J0D9Y8-F1
#
_cell.length_a   1.000
_cell.length_b   1.000
_cell.length_c   1.000
_cell.angle_alpha   90.00
_cell.angle_beta   90.00
_cell.angle_gamma   90.00
#
_symmetry.space_group_name_H-M   'P 1'
#
loop_
_entity.id
_entity.type
_entity.pdbx_description
1 polymer ?
#
loop_
_entity_poly.entity_id
_entity_poly.type
_entity_poly.pdbx_seq_one_letter_code
_entity_poly.pdbx_strand_id
1 'polypeptide(L)'
;MDANGKWCPVFEQRTGLEQKQLALEWLELPADQRQRHFDAHGQQWSELMRLPYFDPVRQTVIGPMHCLLNGIVKNLWYDTWIKGTKTLRPNTDGGTLRELDFIHQMLKKFEVPSWVGRLPKVIGEPAGGSLSSDEWKWLAILFGPVVLPPLWYLTQSDADDEHKAAHKRYTAKVKSYEKSCEKAEGELDARSFAKWQEKHPAPDLPSQLRRVEGEIPMFLSLSASLRLLLGRSLTDENVERGNTLLLDHLKQYCELYNGNYLKFNQHWSTHVPHQVFDLGPIYGFWEFPYGCVNKSLKSINTNNRRKEELELTMLKT
;
A
#
# COMPACT_ATOMS: atom_id res chain seq x y z
N MET A 1 -11.39 -7.19 13.21
CA MET A 1 -11.94 -7.77 14.44
C MET A 1 -11.28 -7.05 15.59
N ASP A 2 -11.89 -5.97 16.06
CA ASP A 2 -11.53 -5.46 17.38
C ASP A 2 -11.74 -6.56 18.45
N ALA A 3 -11.41 -6.27 19.72
CA ALA A 3 -11.58 -7.22 20.81
C ALA A 3 -13.01 -7.81 20.93
N ASN A 4 -13.99 -7.28 20.21
CA ASN A 4 -15.39 -7.74 20.18
C ASN A 4 -15.79 -8.43 18.87
N GLY A 5 -14.84 -8.77 17.99
CA GLY A 5 -15.13 -9.44 16.73
C GLY A 5 -15.70 -8.52 15.63
N LYS A 6 -15.76 -7.19 15.84
CA LYS A 6 -16.27 -6.27 14.82
C LYS A 6 -15.22 -5.97 13.77
N TRP A 7 -15.62 -5.98 12.49
CA TRP A 7 -14.76 -5.62 11.36
C TRP A 7 -14.22 -4.19 11.52
N CYS A 8 -12.97 -3.93 11.09
CA CYS A 8 -12.35 -2.62 11.27
C CYS A 8 -13.20 -1.55 10.57
N PRO A 9 -13.61 -0.44 11.25
CA PRO A 9 -14.47 0.58 10.64
C PRO A 9 -13.91 1.13 9.32
N VAL A 10 -12.58 1.17 9.20
CA VAL A 10 -11.87 1.60 7.98
C VAL A 10 -12.21 0.74 6.75
N PHE A 11 -12.53 -0.53 6.97
CA PHE A 11 -12.78 -1.51 5.92
C PHE A 11 -14.24 -1.93 5.81
N GLU A 12 -15.14 -1.30 6.57
CA GLU A 12 -16.58 -1.57 6.50
C GLU A 12 -17.07 -1.49 5.05
N GLN A 13 -17.72 -2.55 4.57
CA GLN A 13 -18.15 -2.61 3.18
C GLN A 13 -19.26 -1.59 2.96
N ARG A 14 -19.04 -0.70 1.99
CA ARG A 14 -20.02 0.29 1.54
C ARG A 14 -21.14 -0.40 0.77
N THR A 15 -22.34 0.17 0.80
CA THR A 15 -23.48 -0.34 0.02
C THR A 15 -23.81 0.57 -1.16
N GLY A 16 -24.34 0.01 -2.25
CA GLY A 16 -24.73 0.79 -3.43
C GLY A 16 -25.79 1.85 -3.11
N LEU A 17 -26.72 1.55 -2.19
CA LEU A 17 -27.78 2.48 -1.77
C LEU A 17 -27.21 3.67 -1.00
N GLU A 18 -26.33 3.42 -0.04
CA GLU A 18 -25.63 4.48 0.70
C GLU A 18 -24.80 5.36 -0.24
N GLN A 19 -24.03 4.76 -1.16
CA GLN A 19 -23.23 5.54 -2.11
C GLN A 19 -24.10 6.35 -3.09
N LYS A 20 -25.28 5.86 -3.47
CA LYS A 20 -26.26 6.65 -4.24
C LYS A 20 -26.80 7.83 -3.45
N GLN A 21 -27.11 7.62 -2.18
CA GLN A 21 -27.59 8.70 -1.31
C GLN A 21 -26.52 9.80 -1.17
N LEU A 22 -25.27 9.43 -0.88
CA LEU A 22 -24.16 10.37 -0.82
C LEU A 22 -23.93 11.10 -2.16
N ALA A 23 -24.15 10.43 -3.29
CA ALA A 23 -24.06 11.06 -4.60
C ALA A 23 -25.18 12.10 -4.84
N LEU A 24 -26.40 11.83 -4.34
CA LEU A 24 -27.53 12.76 -4.39
C LEU A 24 -27.30 13.96 -3.48
N GLU A 25 -26.84 13.73 -2.25
CA GLU A 25 -26.46 14.78 -1.31
C GLU A 25 -25.41 15.70 -1.95
N TRP A 26 -24.39 15.13 -2.59
CA TRP A 26 -23.39 15.90 -3.35
C TRP A 26 -24.00 16.73 -4.48
N LEU A 27 -25.01 16.21 -5.20
CA LEU A 27 -25.68 16.93 -6.30
C LEU A 27 -26.43 18.17 -5.78
N GLU A 28 -27.12 18.01 -4.65
CA GLU A 28 -27.93 19.06 -4.00
C GLU A 28 -27.07 20.15 -3.35
N LEU A 29 -25.81 19.84 -3.01
CA LEU A 29 -24.90 20.81 -2.39
C LEU A 29 -24.51 21.96 -3.35
N PRO A 30 -24.34 23.19 -2.80
CA PRO A 30 -23.69 24.30 -3.47
C PRO A 30 -22.29 23.96 -3.97
N ALA A 31 -21.86 24.58 -5.08
CA ALA A 31 -20.59 24.28 -5.74
C ALA A 31 -19.36 24.42 -4.82
N ASP A 32 -19.38 25.36 -3.88
CA ASP A 32 -18.33 25.61 -2.89
C ASP A 32 -18.23 24.53 -1.80
N GLN A 33 -19.29 23.74 -1.60
CA GLN A 33 -19.37 22.68 -0.58
C GLN A 33 -19.11 21.28 -1.15
N ARG A 34 -19.30 21.10 -2.46
CA ARG A 34 -19.13 19.81 -3.16
C ARG A 34 -17.75 19.19 -2.97
N GLN A 35 -16.68 19.99 -2.98
CA GLN A 35 -15.33 19.46 -2.78
C GLN A 35 -15.17 18.89 -1.36
N ARG A 36 -15.66 19.59 -0.33
CA ARG A 36 -15.60 19.12 1.06
C ARG A 36 -16.37 17.81 1.25
N HIS A 37 -17.53 17.70 0.62
CA HIS A 37 -18.31 16.46 0.65
C HIS A 37 -17.57 15.31 -0.06
N PHE A 38 -16.98 15.58 -1.22
CA PHE A 38 -16.15 14.58 -1.91
C PHE A 38 -14.96 14.14 -1.07
N ASP A 39 -14.27 15.07 -0.39
CA ASP A 39 -13.12 14.72 0.44
C ASP A 39 -13.52 13.86 1.65
N ALA A 40 -14.72 14.09 2.21
CA ALA A 40 -15.24 13.33 3.34
C ALA A 40 -15.75 11.93 2.94
N HIS A 41 -16.43 11.81 1.80
CA HIS A 41 -17.17 10.60 1.43
C HIS A 41 -16.58 9.84 0.23
N GLY A 42 -15.78 10.51 -0.60
CA GLY A 42 -15.23 9.98 -1.85
C GLY A 42 -16.25 9.85 -2.97
N GLN A 43 -17.40 10.52 -2.87
CA GLN A 43 -18.53 10.35 -3.79
C GLN A 43 -18.91 11.65 -4.51
N GLN A 44 -19.21 11.54 -5.81
CA GLN A 44 -19.75 12.62 -6.64
C GLN A 44 -20.96 12.11 -7.44
N TRP A 45 -21.77 13.04 -7.96
CA TRP A 45 -22.88 12.69 -8.84
C TRP A 45 -22.40 12.16 -10.19
N SER A 46 -23.12 11.16 -10.70
CA SER A 46 -23.01 10.67 -12.07
C SER A 46 -24.41 10.37 -12.59
N GLU A 47 -24.68 10.64 -13.87
CA GLU A 47 -25.97 10.31 -14.49
C GLU A 47 -26.33 8.82 -14.39
N LEU A 48 -25.32 7.94 -14.26
CA LEU A 48 -25.55 6.50 -14.03
C LEU A 48 -26.30 6.23 -12.73
N MET A 49 -26.17 7.09 -11.71
CA MET A 49 -26.86 6.95 -10.43
C MET A 49 -28.38 7.09 -10.55
N ARG A 50 -28.88 7.68 -11.64
CA ARG A 50 -30.33 7.77 -11.95
C ARG A 50 -30.94 6.42 -12.29
N LEU A 51 -30.14 5.48 -12.76
CA LEU A 51 -30.61 4.16 -13.18
C LEU A 51 -30.97 3.36 -11.93
N PRO A 52 -32.24 2.92 -11.77
CA PRO A 52 -32.66 2.20 -10.56
C PRO A 52 -31.85 0.93 -10.31
N TYR A 53 -31.46 0.24 -11.38
CA TYR A 53 -30.68 -1.00 -11.34
C TYR A 53 -29.17 -0.79 -11.16
N PHE A 54 -28.66 0.45 -11.31
CA PHE A 54 -27.22 0.66 -11.22
C PHE A 54 -26.75 0.56 -9.77
N ASP A 55 -25.82 -0.31 -9.43
CA ASP A 55 -25.19 -0.36 -8.11
C ASP A 55 -23.73 0.11 -8.25
N PRO A 56 -23.38 1.31 -7.74
CA PRO A 56 -22.04 1.85 -7.93
C PRO A 56 -20.94 1.06 -7.21
N VAL A 57 -21.28 0.26 -6.19
CA VAL A 57 -20.32 -0.58 -5.49
C VAL A 57 -20.12 -1.91 -6.23
N ARG A 58 -21.21 -2.56 -6.64
CA ARG A 58 -21.12 -3.87 -7.33
C ARG A 58 -20.75 -3.76 -8.81
N GLN A 59 -21.18 -2.71 -9.49
CA GLN A 59 -21.03 -2.56 -10.94
C GLN A 59 -19.88 -1.62 -11.35
N THR A 60 -19.05 -1.21 -10.40
CA THR A 60 -17.75 -0.60 -10.68
C THR A 60 -16.66 -1.66 -10.54
N VAL A 61 -16.11 -2.12 -11.66
CA VAL A 61 -15.07 -3.15 -11.66
C VAL A 61 -13.77 -2.59 -11.10
N ILE A 62 -13.23 -3.22 -10.05
CA ILE A 62 -11.95 -2.87 -9.47
C ILE A 62 -10.89 -3.70 -10.16
N GLY A 63 -10.00 -3.07 -10.93
CA GLY A 63 -8.90 -3.76 -11.60
C GLY A 63 -7.99 -4.50 -10.60
N PRO A 64 -8.06 -5.84 -10.46
CA PRO A 64 -7.43 -6.54 -9.33
C PRO A 64 -5.91 -6.48 -9.40
N MET A 65 -5.35 -6.42 -10.61
CA MET A 65 -3.92 -6.26 -10.82
C MET A 65 -3.41 -4.93 -10.25
N HIS A 66 -4.10 -3.82 -10.54
CA HIS A 66 -3.73 -2.51 -9.99
C HIS A 66 -4.04 -2.41 -8.50
N CYS A 67 -5.16 -2.98 -8.05
CA CYS A 67 -5.58 -2.88 -6.66
C CYS A 67 -4.71 -3.75 -5.73
N LEU A 68 -4.58 -5.04 -6.02
CA LEU A 68 -3.87 -5.98 -5.15
C LEU A 68 -2.35 -5.85 -5.28
N LEU A 69 -1.82 -5.76 -6.50
CA LEU A 69 -0.37 -5.82 -6.73
C LEU A 69 0.27 -4.43 -6.65
N ASN A 70 -0.17 -3.51 -7.51
CA ASN A 70 0.38 -2.14 -7.52
C ASN A 70 -0.15 -1.29 -6.36
N GLY A 71 -1.26 -1.69 -5.73
CA GLY A 71 -1.85 -1.03 -4.57
C GLY A 71 -1.35 -1.65 -3.28
N ILE A 72 -1.81 -2.85 -2.91
CA ILE A 72 -1.47 -3.45 -1.60
C ILE A 72 0.00 -3.86 -1.51
N VAL A 73 0.47 -4.74 -2.41
CA VAL A 73 1.83 -5.30 -2.30
C VAL A 73 2.88 -4.19 -2.41
N LYS A 74 2.76 -3.32 -3.41
CA LYS A 74 3.67 -2.18 -3.57
C LYS A 74 3.64 -1.24 -2.36
N ASN A 75 2.45 -0.91 -1.83
CA ASN A 75 2.35 -0.03 -0.66
C ASN A 75 3.07 -0.64 0.53
N LEU A 76 2.78 -1.90 0.86
CA LEU A 76 3.45 -2.61 1.96
C LEU A 76 4.98 -2.63 1.76
N TRP A 77 5.45 -3.06 0.59
CA TRP A 77 6.87 -3.22 0.34
C TRP A 77 7.63 -1.90 0.29
N TYR A 78 7.10 -0.93 -0.45
CA TYR A 78 7.85 0.28 -0.79
C TYR A 78 7.47 1.47 0.08
N ASP A 79 6.19 1.82 0.15
CA ASP A 79 5.76 2.99 0.88
C ASP A 79 5.85 2.78 2.40
N THR A 80 5.57 1.56 2.87
CA THR A 80 5.61 1.21 4.30
C THR A 80 6.98 0.70 4.73
N TRP A 81 7.50 -0.38 4.15
CA TRP A 81 8.75 -1.00 4.63
C TRP A 81 10.04 -0.30 4.19
N ILE A 82 10.08 0.31 3.01
CA ILE A 82 11.29 1.03 2.55
C ILE A 82 11.25 2.50 2.98
N LYS A 83 10.19 3.23 2.60
CA LYS A 83 10.10 4.68 2.85
C LYS A 83 9.64 5.04 4.26
N GLY A 84 8.61 4.37 4.76
CA GLY A 84 7.95 4.70 6.01
C GLY A 84 8.77 4.27 7.22
N THR A 85 8.59 3.02 7.61
CA THR A 85 9.19 2.39 8.80
C THR A 85 10.67 2.12 8.66
N LYS A 86 11.19 2.12 7.42
CA LYS A 86 12.58 1.77 7.07
C LYS A 86 12.96 0.36 7.53
N THR A 87 12.01 -0.57 7.57
CA THR A 87 12.25 -2.00 7.78
C THR A 87 13.30 -2.56 6.83
N LEU A 88 13.19 -2.23 5.54
CA LEU A 88 14.08 -2.70 4.48
C LEU A 88 15.01 -1.56 4.03
N ARG A 89 16.25 -1.55 4.53
CA ARG A 89 17.22 -0.50 4.21
C ARG A 89 18.14 -0.93 3.06
N PRO A 90 18.51 0.01 2.18
CA PRO A 90 19.57 -0.21 1.20
C PRO A 90 20.93 -0.23 1.89
N ASN A 91 21.93 -0.69 1.14
CA ASN A 91 23.33 -0.57 1.54
C ASN A 91 23.69 0.91 1.77
N THR A 92 24.59 1.15 2.73
CA THR A 92 25.14 2.48 2.99
C THR A 92 26.54 2.58 2.40
N ASP A 93 26.97 3.75 1.93
CA ASP A 93 28.28 3.96 1.28
C ASP A 93 29.51 3.42 2.05
N GLY A 94 29.37 3.20 3.37
CA GLY A 94 30.36 2.51 4.21
C GLY A 94 30.41 0.97 4.09
N GLY A 95 29.67 0.36 3.16
CA GLY A 95 29.72 -1.09 2.86
C GLY A 95 29.07 -2.00 3.91
N THR A 96 28.30 -1.45 4.85
CA THR A 96 27.53 -2.26 5.81
C THR A 96 26.41 -2.99 5.08
N LEU A 97 26.47 -4.32 5.06
CA LEU A 97 25.40 -5.16 4.52
C LEU A 97 24.10 -4.93 5.29
N ARG A 98 23.02 -4.65 4.57
CA ARG A 98 21.68 -4.38 5.12
C ARG A 98 20.65 -5.38 4.62
N GLU A 99 19.39 -5.12 4.99
CA GLU A 99 18.26 -5.97 4.69
C GLU A 99 18.04 -6.20 3.19
N LEU A 100 18.18 -5.16 2.36
CA LEU A 100 18.06 -5.31 0.91
C LEU A 100 19.21 -6.13 0.31
N ASP A 101 20.44 -6.00 0.82
CA ASP A 101 21.57 -6.82 0.36
C ASP A 101 21.31 -8.31 0.63
N PHE A 102 20.75 -8.66 1.79
CA PHE A 102 20.35 -10.03 2.11
C PHE A 102 19.31 -10.54 1.11
N ILE A 103 18.29 -9.74 0.81
CA ILE A 103 17.28 -10.08 -0.20
C ILE A 103 17.93 -10.31 -1.56
N HIS A 104 18.81 -9.41 -2.01
CA HIS A 104 19.49 -9.54 -3.31
C HIS A 104 20.38 -10.78 -3.38
N GLN A 105 21.08 -11.12 -2.28
CA GLN A 105 21.89 -12.34 -2.19
C GLN A 105 21.03 -13.60 -2.27
N MET A 106 19.87 -13.60 -1.59
CA MET A 106 18.94 -14.72 -1.66
C MET A 106 18.37 -14.86 -3.08
N LEU A 107 17.92 -13.77 -3.70
CA LEU A 107 17.35 -13.77 -5.06
C LEU A 107 18.33 -14.31 -6.10
N LYS A 108 19.64 -14.06 -5.97
CA LYS A 108 20.67 -14.62 -6.87
C LYS A 108 20.75 -16.16 -6.83
N LYS A 109 20.30 -16.79 -5.74
CA LYS A 109 20.35 -18.25 -5.55
C LYS A 109 19.09 -18.96 -6.03
N PHE A 110 18.02 -18.23 -6.35
CA PHE A 110 16.78 -18.85 -6.81
C PHE A 110 16.93 -19.39 -8.24
N GLU A 111 16.67 -20.68 -8.39
CA GLU A 111 16.39 -21.31 -9.67
C GLU A 111 14.88 -21.40 -9.85
N VAL A 112 14.34 -20.65 -10.81
CA VAL A 112 12.89 -20.60 -11.08
C VAL A 112 12.59 -20.95 -12.54
N PRO A 113 11.41 -21.54 -12.82
CA PRO A 113 10.97 -21.80 -14.18
C PRO A 113 10.88 -20.53 -15.04
N SER A 114 10.97 -20.68 -16.36
CA SER A 114 11.00 -19.56 -17.32
C SER A 114 9.74 -18.70 -17.35
N TRP A 115 8.59 -19.25 -16.91
CA TRP A 115 7.33 -18.51 -16.83
C TRP A 115 7.19 -17.65 -15.57
N VAL A 116 8.15 -17.71 -14.65
CA VAL A 116 8.20 -16.85 -13.46
C VAL A 116 8.92 -15.56 -13.82
N GLY A 117 8.26 -14.43 -13.60
CA GLY A 117 8.88 -13.11 -13.78
C GLY A 117 10.11 -12.96 -12.88
N ARG A 118 11.26 -12.64 -13.48
CA ARG A 118 12.50 -12.39 -12.75
C ARG A 118 12.45 -11.02 -12.11
N LEU A 119 12.76 -10.93 -10.82
CA LEU A 119 12.86 -9.64 -10.12
C LEU A 119 14.15 -8.90 -10.53
N PRO A 120 14.14 -7.55 -10.52
CA PRO A 120 15.35 -6.76 -10.70
C PRO A 120 16.42 -7.10 -9.67
N LYS A 121 17.68 -7.05 -10.10
CA LYS A 121 18.84 -7.43 -9.27
C LYS A 121 18.98 -6.59 -8.00
N VAL A 122 18.54 -5.33 -8.05
CA VAL A 122 18.61 -4.34 -6.98
C VAL A 122 17.20 -3.83 -6.62
N ILE A 123 16.29 -4.76 -6.37
CA ILE A 123 14.91 -4.47 -5.94
C ILE A 123 14.91 -3.61 -4.67
N GLY A 124 14.03 -2.60 -4.64
CA GLY A 124 13.87 -1.69 -3.51
C GLY A 124 14.80 -0.47 -3.53
N GLU A 125 15.79 -0.45 -4.43
CA GLU A 125 16.68 0.68 -4.64
C GLU A 125 16.29 1.51 -5.86
N PRO A 126 16.61 2.82 -5.90
CA PRO A 126 16.33 3.67 -7.06
C PRO A 126 16.87 3.08 -8.39
N ALA A 127 18.05 2.44 -8.34
CA ALA A 127 18.67 1.81 -9.50
C ALA A 127 17.88 0.60 -10.05
N GLY A 128 17.05 -0.05 -9.23
CA GLY A 128 16.21 -1.18 -9.65
C GLY A 128 14.94 -0.76 -10.37
N GLY A 129 14.61 0.53 -10.36
CA GLY A 129 13.36 1.04 -10.92
C GLY A 129 12.13 0.56 -10.16
N SER A 130 10.96 0.78 -10.77
CA SER A 130 9.68 0.27 -10.25
C SER A 130 9.39 -1.11 -10.82
N LEU A 131 8.88 -2.00 -9.97
CA LEU A 131 8.43 -3.31 -10.43
C LEU A 131 7.13 -3.20 -11.23
N SER A 132 7.03 -4.03 -12.25
CA SER A 132 5.80 -4.37 -12.93
C SER A 132 4.87 -5.19 -12.03
N SER A 133 3.61 -5.30 -12.41
CA SER A 133 2.62 -6.04 -11.62
C SER A 133 2.91 -7.53 -11.55
N ASP A 134 3.45 -8.14 -12.61
CA ASP A 134 3.87 -9.55 -12.55
C ASP A 134 5.05 -9.75 -11.59
N GLU A 135 6.01 -8.83 -11.56
CA GLU A 135 7.10 -8.84 -10.58
C GLU A 135 6.57 -8.66 -9.14
N TRP A 136 5.63 -7.75 -8.89
CA TRP A 136 4.97 -7.63 -7.58
C TRP A 136 4.26 -8.91 -7.16
N LYS A 137 3.57 -9.57 -8.09
CA LYS A 137 2.93 -10.86 -7.84
C LYS A 137 3.94 -11.90 -7.39
N TRP A 138 5.03 -12.11 -8.14
CA TRP A 138 6.04 -13.12 -7.80
C TRP A 138 6.80 -12.78 -6.52
N LEU A 139 7.06 -11.49 -6.26
CA LEU A 139 7.58 -11.04 -4.97
C LEU A 139 6.67 -11.47 -3.82
N ALA A 140 5.36 -11.25 -3.95
CA ALA A 140 4.41 -11.55 -2.89
C ALA A 140 4.19 -13.05 -2.67
N ILE A 141 4.06 -13.85 -3.74
CA ILE A 141 3.59 -15.26 -3.63
C ILE A 141 4.71 -16.31 -3.64
N LEU A 142 5.92 -15.96 -4.07
CA LEU A 142 7.03 -16.90 -4.25
C LEU A 142 8.27 -16.48 -3.48
N PHE A 143 8.84 -15.31 -3.81
CA PHE A 143 10.13 -14.91 -3.25
C PHE A 143 10.01 -14.43 -1.79
N GLY A 144 9.07 -13.53 -1.52
CA GLY A 144 8.87 -12.95 -0.19
C GLY A 144 8.62 -13.98 0.91
N PRO A 145 7.71 -14.95 0.74
CA PRO A 145 7.42 -15.96 1.77
C PRO A 145 8.63 -16.83 2.15
N VAL A 146 9.62 -16.95 1.26
CA VAL A 146 10.84 -17.71 1.49
C VAL A 146 11.95 -16.83 2.06
N VAL A 147 12.07 -15.59 1.58
CA VAL A 147 13.19 -14.70 1.91
C VAL A 147 12.95 -13.86 3.16
N LEU A 148 11.72 -13.40 3.41
CA LEU A 148 11.43 -12.47 4.49
C LEU A 148 11.46 -13.10 5.89
N PRO A 149 10.91 -14.30 6.13
CA PRO A 149 10.98 -14.91 7.46
C PRO A 149 12.40 -15.08 8.02
N PRO A 150 13.39 -15.64 7.28
CA PRO A 150 14.75 -15.74 7.80
C PRO A 150 15.41 -14.37 7.96
N LEU A 151 15.11 -13.40 7.09
CA LEU A 151 15.58 -12.03 7.28
C LEU A 151 15.09 -11.46 8.61
N TRP A 152 13.79 -11.56 8.91
CA TRP A 152 13.24 -11.07 10.19
C TRP A 152 13.88 -11.78 11.37
N TYR A 153 13.98 -13.11 11.32
CA TYR A 153 14.60 -13.91 12.38
C TYR A 153 16.04 -13.47 12.68
N LEU A 154 16.88 -13.27 11.65
CA LEU A 154 18.30 -12.96 11.82
C LEU A 154 18.59 -11.54 12.29
N THR A 155 17.67 -10.59 12.09
CA THR A 155 17.94 -9.17 12.30
C THR A 155 16.92 -8.48 13.22
N GLN A 156 16.11 -9.26 13.94
CA GLN A 156 15.16 -8.75 14.93
C GLN A 156 15.87 -8.13 16.14
N SER A 157 16.90 -8.81 16.68
CA SER A 157 17.66 -8.32 17.84
C SER A 157 18.27 -6.94 17.58
N ASP A 158 18.80 -6.75 16.38
CA ASP A 158 19.42 -5.48 15.96
C ASP A 158 18.37 -4.37 15.89
N ALA A 159 17.16 -4.69 15.43
CA ALA A 159 16.05 -3.74 15.40
C ALA A 159 15.60 -3.34 16.81
N ASP A 160 15.51 -4.32 17.73
CA ASP A 160 15.11 -4.08 19.12
C ASP A 160 16.14 -3.22 19.87
N ASP A 161 17.43 -3.49 19.65
CA ASP A 161 18.52 -2.74 20.30
C ASP A 161 18.64 -1.31 19.72
N GLU A 162 18.49 -1.14 18.41
CA GLU A 162 18.37 0.18 17.78
C GLU A 162 17.21 0.99 18.39
N HIS A 163 16.06 0.34 18.59
CA HIS A 163 14.87 0.98 19.17
C HIS A 163 15.08 1.37 20.64
N LYS A 164 15.63 0.48 21.48
CA LYS A 164 16.00 0.80 22.87
C LYS A 164 16.96 1.98 22.93
N ALA A 165 17.96 2.01 22.04
CA ALA A 165 18.90 3.13 21.97
C ALA A 165 18.22 4.44 21.55
N ALA A 166 17.29 4.39 20.59
CA ALA A 166 16.50 5.55 20.18
C ALA A 166 15.61 6.07 21.33
N HIS A 167 14.93 5.19 22.05
CA HIS A 167 14.13 5.56 23.22
C HIS A 167 14.97 6.18 24.34
N LYS A 168 16.16 5.64 24.62
CA LYS A 168 17.08 6.21 25.60
C LYS A 168 17.52 7.63 25.19
N ARG A 169 17.80 7.87 23.92
CA ARG A 169 18.13 9.20 23.40
C ARG A 169 16.96 10.17 23.48
N TYR A 170 15.75 9.71 23.16
CA TYR A 170 14.53 10.51 23.27
C TYR A 170 14.26 10.93 24.71
N THR A 171 14.26 9.98 25.65
CA THR A 171 14.03 10.28 27.07
C THR A 171 15.07 11.25 27.65
N ALA A 172 16.33 11.15 27.21
CA ALA A 172 17.35 12.13 27.58
C ALA A 172 17.06 13.53 27.00
N LYS A 173 16.62 13.62 25.74
CA LYS A 173 16.22 14.89 25.11
C LYS A 173 15.00 15.51 25.81
N VAL A 174 13.99 14.71 26.15
CA VAL A 174 12.79 15.17 26.87
C VAL A 174 13.17 15.76 28.23
N LYS A 175 13.97 15.04 29.03
CA LYS A 175 14.45 15.57 30.31
C LYS A 175 15.23 16.88 30.17
N SER A 176 16.06 16.99 29.13
CA SER A 176 16.78 18.24 28.84
C SER A 176 15.83 19.36 28.44
N TYR A 177 14.81 19.05 27.66
CA TYR A 177 13.79 20.00 27.21
C TYR A 177 12.93 20.50 28.38
N GLU A 178 12.41 19.59 29.21
CA GLU A 178 11.64 19.92 30.42
C GLU A 178 12.41 20.85 31.34
N LYS A 179 13.70 20.56 31.60
CA LYS A 179 14.57 21.43 32.40
C LYS A 179 14.76 22.82 31.78
N SER A 180 14.84 22.90 30.44
CA SER A 180 14.92 24.18 29.74
C SER A 180 13.60 24.96 29.78
N CYS A 181 12.47 24.27 29.68
CA CYS A 181 11.14 24.85 29.83
C CYS A 181 10.93 25.43 31.23
N GLU A 182 11.21 24.64 32.29
CA GLU A 182 11.08 25.08 33.69
C GLU A 182 11.91 26.33 33.97
N LYS A 183 13.15 26.38 33.46
CA LYS A 183 14.00 27.55 33.60
C LYS A 183 13.42 28.77 32.87
N ALA A 184 12.97 28.60 31.63
CA ALA A 184 12.41 29.68 30.83
C ALA A 184 11.10 30.21 31.43
N GLU A 185 10.25 29.35 31.99
CA GLU A 185 9.01 29.72 32.66
C GLU A 185 9.26 30.52 33.95
N GLY A 186 10.34 30.20 34.68
CA GLY A 186 10.75 30.95 35.88
C GLY A 186 11.39 32.32 35.59
N GLU A 187 11.98 32.52 34.40
CA GLU A 187 12.73 33.75 34.04
C GLU A 187 11.95 34.70 33.12
N LEU A 188 10.99 34.21 32.33
CA LEU A 188 10.30 34.97 31.29
C LEU A 188 8.85 35.29 31.68
N ASP A 189 8.34 36.42 31.16
CA ASP A 189 6.90 36.67 31.16
C ASP A 189 6.16 35.74 30.19
N ALA A 190 4.85 35.58 30.40
CA ALA A 190 4.02 34.65 29.63
C ALA A 190 4.11 34.84 28.10
N ARG A 191 4.25 36.08 27.60
CA ARG A 191 4.33 36.35 26.16
C ARG A 191 5.69 35.96 25.60
N SER A 192 6.75 36.24 26.35
CA SER A 192 8.11 35.85 25.99
C SER A 192 8.33 34.34 26.07
N PHE A 193 7.71 33.66 27.04
CA PHE A 193 7.73 32.20 27.15
C PHE A 193 7.05 31.51 25.97
N ALA A 194 5.87 31.99 25.55
CA ALA A 194 5.19 31.46 24.36
C ALA A 194 6.07 31.56 23.10
N LYS A 195 6.78 32.69 22.93
CA LYS A 195 7.72 32.89 21.81
C LYS A 195 8.97 32.00 21.93
N TRP A 196 9.37 31.66 23.14
CA TRP A 196 10.48 30.73 23.38
C TRP A 196 10.09 29.30 23.00
N GLN A 197 8.87 28.85 23.36
CA GLN A 197 8.34 27.53 22.99
C GLN A 197 8.22 27.35 21.47
N GLU A 198 7.84 28.40 20.75
CA GLU A 198 7.80 28.37 19.28
C GLU A 198 9.20 28.15 18.67
N LYS A 199 10.24 28.74 19.28
CA LYS A 199 11.64 28.56 18.86
C LYS A 199 12.25 27.23 19.31
N HIS A 200 11.73 26.64 20.39
CA HIS A 200 12.21 25.40 20.99
C HIS A 200 11.01 24.45 21.12
N PRO A 201 10.60 23.81 20.01
CA PRO A 201 9.53 22.84 20.06
C PRO A 201 9.94 21.62 20.91
N ALA A 202 8.94 20.94 21.46
CA ALA A 202 9.16 19.70 22.19
C ALA A 202 9.86 18.67 21.29
N PRO A 203 10.73 17.79 21.86
CA PRO A 203 11.37 16.74 21.10
C PRO A 203 10.34 15.85 20.40
N ASP A 204 10.56 15.58 19.12
CA ASP A 204 9.74 14.63 18.35
C ASP A 204 9.77 13.25 19.01
N LEU A 205 8.60 12.58 19.02
CA LEU A 205 8.48 11.19 19.44
C LEU A 205 9.53 10.34 18.72
N PRO A 206 10.11 9.33 19.41
CA PRO A 206 11.07 8.45 18.77
C PRO A 206 10.38 7.75 17.59
N SER A 207 11.13 7.54 16.51
CA SER A 207 10.62 6.78 15.37
C SER A 207 10.06 5.45 15.85
N GLN A 208 8.89 5.07 15.32
CA GLN A 208 8.28 3.75 15.53
C GLN A 208 9.33 2.65 15.38
N LEU A 209 9.12 1.52 16.07
CA LEU A 209 9.91 0.31 15.85
C LEU A 209 10.03 0.04 14.35
N ARG A 210 11.28 -0.04 13.88
CA ARG A 210 11.61 -0.31 12.49
C ARG A 210 11.04 -1.63 12.00
N ARG A 211 10.78 -2.56 12.93
CA ARG A 211 10.11 -3.84 12.69
C ARG A 211 9.23 -4.17 13.86
N VAL A 212 8.07 -4.73 13.58
CA VAL A 212 7.11 -5.08 14.61
C VAL A 212 6.84 -6.57 14.56
N GLU A 213 6.69 -7.17 15.73
CA GLU A 213 6.22 -8.55 15.84
C GLU A 213 4.86 -8.66 15.14
N GLY A 214 4.71 -9.61 14.21
CA GLY A 214 3.50 -9.77 13.41
C GLY A 214 3.60 -9.33 11.95
N GLU A 215 4.62 -8.57 11.54
CA GLU A 215 4.78 -8.15 10.12
C GLU A 215 4.90 -9.35 9.16
N ILE A 216 5.63 -10.39 9.56
CA ILE A 216 5.77 -11.61 8.76
C ILE A 216 4.45 -12.40 8.68
N PRO A 217 3.78 -12.76 9.79
CA PRO A 217 2.43 -13.34 9.74
C PRO A 217 1.47 -12.53 8.86
N MET A 218 1.40 -11.21 9.05
CA MET A 218 0.57 -10.30 8.25
C MET A 218 0.90 -10.42 6.75
N PHE A 219 2.18 -10.43 6.39
CA PHE A 219 2.62 -10.60 5.00
C PHE A 219 2.30 -12.00 4.46
N LEU A 220 2.46 -13.05 5.26
CA LEU A 220 2.16 -14.42 4.86
C LEU A 220 0.65 -14.63 4.64
N SER A 221 -0.22 -13.99 5.43
CA SER A 221 -1.67 -13.94 5.17
C SER A 221 -1.96 -13.30 3.80
N LEU A 222 -1.31 -12.18 3.47
CA LEU A 222 -1.44 -11.57 2.14
C LEU A 222 -0.94 -12.50 1.03
N SER A 223 0.24 -13.10 1.20
CA SER A 223 0.81 -14.02 0.22
C SER A 223 -0.12 -15.20 -0.05
N ALA A 224 -0.65 -15.82 1.01
CA ALA A 224 -1.58 -16.93 0.90
C ALA A 224 -2.90 -16.53 0.23
N SER A 225 -3.44 -15.37 0.59
CA SER A 225 -4.62 -14.80 -0.07
C SER A 225 -4.40 -14.60 -1.57
N LEU A 226 -3.31 -13.94 -1.95
CA LEU A 226 -2.97 -13.67 -3.35
C LEU A 226 -2.75 -14.96 -4.13
N ARG A 227 -2.13 -15.98 -3.52
CA ARG A 227 -1.92 -17.27 -4.15
C ARG A 227 -3.23 -17.99 -4.47
N LEU A 228 -4.24 -17.87 -3.59
CA LEU A 228 -5.57 -18.41 -3.81
C LEU A 228 -6.32 -17.61 -4.88
N LEU A 229 -6.45 -16.29 -4.69
CA LEU A 229 -7.24 -15.41 -5.55
C LEU A 229 -6.67 -15.26 -6.97
N LEU A 230 -5.34 -15.31 -7.13
CA LEU A 230 -4.66 -15.26 -8.43
C LEU A 230 -4.38 -16.67 -9.00
N GLY A 231 -5.11 -17.68 -8.54
CA GLY A 231 -5.08 -19.04 -9.10
C GLY A 231 -5.60 -19.08 -10.53
N ARG A 232 -5.08 -20.02 -11.34
CA ARG A 232 -5.60 -20.26 -12.70
C ARG A 232 -7.01 -20.85 -12.71
N SER A 233 -7.34 -21.57 -11.64
CA SER A 233 -8.67 -22.12 -11.36
C SER A 233 -9.07 -21.66 -9.97
N LEU A 234 -10.32 -21.24 -9.83
CA LEU A 234 -10.89 -20.78 -8.57
C LEU A 234 -12.09 -21.66 -8.22
N THR A 235 -12.16 -22.06 -6.97
CA THR A 235 -13.32 -22.72 -6.35
C THR A 235 -13.88 -21.76 -5.31
N ASP A 236 -15.15 -21.92 -4.95
CA ASP A 236 -15.78 -21.08 -3.92
C ASP A 236 -14.97 -21.11 -2.61
N GLU A 237 -14.50 -22.29 -2.20
CA GLU A 237 -13.61 -22.47 -1.03
C GLU A 237 -12.31 -21.65 -1.14
N ASN A 238 -11.69 -21.61 -2.33
CA ASN A 238 -10.48 -20.81 -2.53
C ASN A 238 -10.76 -19.31 -2.43
N VAL A 239 -11.91 -18.86 -2.95
CA VAL A 239 -12.33 -17.45 -2.91
C VAL A 239 -12.64 -17.04 -1.46
N GLU A 240 -13.41 -17.86 -0.73
CA GLU A 240 -13.75 -17.62 0.67
C GLU A 240 -12.49 -17.58 1.54
N ARG A 241 -11.63 -18.60 1.44
CA ARG A 241 -10.37 -18.64 2.19
C ARG A 241 -9.44 -17.49 1.82
N GLY A 242 -9.36 -17.16 0.52
CA GLY A 242 -8.61 -16.02 0.02
C GLY A 242 -9.12 -14.69 0.59
N ASN A 243 -10.44 -14.52 0.68
CA ASN A 243 -11.08 -13.37 1.30
C ASN A 243 -10.73 -13.29 2.79
N THR A 244 -10.93 -14.37 3.57
CA THR A 244 -10.60 -14.38 5.00
C THR A 244 -9.15 -13.98 5.27
N LEU A 245 -8.20 -14.51 4.48
CA LEU A 245 -6.78 -14.18 4.61
C LEU A 245 -6.45 -12.74 4.19
N LEU A 246 -7.12 -12.21 3.17
CA LEU A 246 -6.99 -10.81 2.78
C LEU A 246 -7.46 -9.89 3.91
N LEU A 247 -8.64 -10.20 4.45
CA LEU A 247 -9.25 -9.45 5.52
C LEU A 247 -8.41 -9.48 6.81
N ASP A 248 -7.83 -10.64 7.14
CA ASP A 248 -6.88 -10.80 8.24
C ASP A 248 -5.61 -9.95 8.03
N HIS A 249 -5.03 -9.99 6.83
CA HIS A 249 -3.91 -9.13 6.47
C HIS A 249 -4.23 -7.64 6.68
N LEU A 250 -5.37 -7.16 6.16
CA LEU A 250 -5.77 -5.76 6.26
C LEU A 250 -5.98 -5.32 7.69
N LYS A 251 -6.60 -6.19 8.51
CA LYS A 251 -6.79 -5.94 9.93
C LYS A 251 -5.45 -5.80 10.65
N GLN A 252 -4.55 -6.77 10.48
CA GLN A 252 -3.22 -6.74 11.08
C GLN A 252 -2.42 -5.53 10.59
N TYR A 253 -2.52 -5.16 9.32
CA TYR A 253 -1.90 -3.96 8.76
C TYR A 253 -2.37 -2.70 9.48
N CYS A 254 -3.69 -2.56 9.69
CA CYS A 254 -4.24 -1.41 10.40
C CYS A 254 -3.79 -1.35 11.85
N GLU A 255 -3.70 -2.50 12.53
CA GLU A 255 -3.26 -2.62 13.92
C GLU A 255 -1.77 -2.35 14.09
N LEU A 256 -0.92 -2.92 13.23
CA LEU A 256 0.54 -2.79 13.31
C LEU A 256 1.03 -1.37 12.99
N TYR A 257 0.34 -0.67 12.08
CA TYR A 257 0.74 0.66 11.64
C TYR A 257 -0.17 1.77 12.19
N ASN A 258 -1.12 1.48 13.09
CA ASN A 258 -2.09 2.43 13.63
C ASN A 258 -2.81 3.25 12.55
N GLY A 259 -3.19 2.60 11.44
CA GLY A 259 -3.81 3.24 10.28
C GLY A 259 -2.88 4.14 9.45
N ASN A 260 -1.60 4.28 9.81
CA ASN A 260 -0.63 4.95 8.95
C ASN A 260 -0.42 4.16 7.66
N TYR A 261 -0.01 4.87 6.60
CA TYR A 261 0.27 4.30 5.29
C TYR A 261 -0.93 3.61 4.61
N LEU A 262 -2.14 3.75 5.16
CA LEU A 262 -3.35 3.29 4.48
C LEU A 262 -3.57 4.07 3.18
N LYS A 263 -4.01 3.36 2.15
CA LYS A 263 -4.44 3.90 0.87
C LYS A 263 -5.85 3.38 0.59
N PHE A 264 -6.53 4.02 -0.35
CA PHE A 264 -7.86 3.59 -0.78
C PHE A 264 -7.87 2.14 -1.32
N ASN A 265 -6.74 1.67 -1.88
CA ASN A 265 -6.59 0.31 -2.38
C ASN A 265 -6.87 -0.76 -1.32
N GLN A 266 -6.49 -0.54 -0.06
CA GLN A 266 -6.80 -1.48 1.01
C GLN A 266 -8.31 -1.66 1.19
N HIS A 267 -9.08 -0.58 1.18
CA HIS A 267 -10.54 -0.67 1.22
C HIS A 267 -11.10 -1.30 -0.07
N TRP A 268 -10.67 -0.85 -1.25
CA TRP A 268 -11.14 -1.39 -2.53
C TRP A 268 -10.91 -2.90 -2.65
N SER A 269 -9.82 -3.41 -2.07
CA SER A 269 -9.50 -4.83 -2.13
C SER A 269 -10.51 -5.73 -1.42
N THR A 270 -11.28 -5.21 -0.45
CA THR A 270 -12.31 -5.99 0.26
C THR A 270 -13.48 -6.38 -0.64
N HIS A 271 -13.64 -5.69 -1.78
CA HIS A 271 -14.69 -5.96 -2.76
C HIS A 271 -14.23 -6.94 -3.85
N VAL A 272 -12.92 -7.11 -4.04
CA VAL A 272 -12.36 -7.96 -5.12
C VAL A 272 -12.83 -9.42 -5.02
N PRO A 273 -12.82 -10.09 -3.84
CA PRO A 273 -13.30 -11.47 -3.76
C PRO A 273 -14.77 -11.61 -4.14
N HIS A 274 -15.60 -10.62 -3.80
CA HIS A 274 -17.00 -10.64 -4.18
C HIS A 274 -17.17 -10.44 -5.71
N GLN A 275 -16.35 -9.61 -6.34
CA GLN A 275 -16.36 -9.45 -7.81
C GLN A 275 -15.97 -10.72 -8.57
N VAL A 276 -15.24 -11.65 -7.94
CA VAL A 276 -14.95 -12.96 -8.55
C VAL A 276 -16.23 -13.78 -8.75
N PHE A 277 -17.20 -13.69 -7.85
CA PHE A 277 -18.49 -14.38 -8.01
C PHE A 277 -19.32 -13.78 -9.15
N ASP A 278 -19.25 -12.47 -9.36
CA ASP A 278 -20.02 -11.77 -10.41
C ASP A 278 -19.34 -11.86 -11.80
N LEU A 279 -18.00 -11.81 -11.87
CA LEU A 279 -17.23 -11.65 -13.12
C LEU A 279 -16.38 -12.86 -13.50
N GLY A 280 -16.32 -13.88 -12.63
CA GLY A 280 -15.47 -15.04 -12.78
C GLY A 280 -14.02 -14.80 -12.32
N PRO A 281 -13.06 -15.63 -12.75
CA PRO A 281 -11.69 -15.56 -12.27
C PRO A 281 -11.00 -14.21 -12.53
N ILE A 282 -10.11 -13.78 -11.62
CA ILE A 282 -9.41 -12.48 -11.71
C ILE A 282 -8.76 -12.24 -13.07
N TYR A 283 -8.15 -13.27 -13.70
CA TYR A 283 -7.52 -13.13 -15.01
C TYR A 283 -8.50 -12.78 -16.14
N GLY A 284 -9.82 -13.00 -15.95
CA GLY A 284 -10.86 -12.66 -16.91
C GLY A 284 -11.17 -11.16 -16.96
N PHE A 285 -10.95 -10.43 -15.87
CA PHE A 285 -11.26 -8.99 -15.78
C PHE A 285 -10.09 -8.13 -15.27
N TRP A 286 -8.89 -8.70 -15.17
CA TRP A 286 -7.69 -7.90 -14.90
C TRP A 286 -7.19 -7.15 -16.16
N GLU A 287 -6.51 -6.04 -15.94
CA GLU A 287 -6.18 -5.11 -17.04
C GLU A 287 -4.79 -5.36 -17.67
N PHE A 288 -4.12 -6.46 -17.32
CA PHE A 288 -2.78 -6.76 -17.82
C PHE A 288 -2.71 -6.81 -19.37
N PRO A 289 -3.64 -7.47 -20.10
CA PRO A 289 -3.60 -7.49 -21.56
C PRO A 289 -3.65 -6.08 -22.17
N TYR A 290 -4.49 -5.19 -21.63
CA TYR A 290 -4.56 -3.80 -22.07
C TYR A 290 -3.26 -3.04 -21.80
N GLY A 291 -2.61 -3.29 -20.65
CA GLY A 291 -1.28 -2.77 -20.36
C GLY A 291 -0.22 -3.21 -21.37
N CYS A 292 -0.24 -4.48 -21.79
CA CYS A 292 0.63 -4.99 -22.83
C CYS A 292 0.36 -4.32 -24.19
N VAL A 293 -0.90 -4.19 -24.59
CA VAL A 293 -1.29 -3.49 -25.84
C VAL A 293 -0.81 -2.04 -25.81
N ASN A 294 -0.99 -1.33 -24.69
CA ASN A 294 -0.49 0.03 -24.52
C ASN A 294 1.02 0.12 -24.67
N LYS A 295 1.78 -0.86 -24.16
CA LYS A 295 3.23 -0.93 -24.37
C LYS A 295 3.59 -1.15 -25.84
N SER A 296 2.88 -2.05 -26.52
CA SER A 296 3.06 -2.27 -27.96
C SER A 296 2.77 -1.00 -28.76
N LEU A 297 1.66 -0.31 -28.48
CA LEU A 297 1.31 0.96 -29.11
C LEU A 297 2.39 2.03 -28.88
N LYS A 298 2.93 2.14 -27.65
CA LYS A 298 4.04 3.07 -27.35
C LYS A 298 5.35 2.73 -28.06
N SER A 299 5.55 1.47 -28.44
CA SER A 299 6.76 1.02 -29.15
C SER A 299 6.69 1.22 -30.66
N ILE A 300 5.51 1.54 -31.19
CA ILE A 300 5.36 1.90 -32.61
C ILE A 300 6.17 3.17 -32.86
N ASN A 301 7.15 3.07 -33.76
CA ASN A 301 7.91 4.24 -34.18
C ASN A 301 6.97 5.16 -34.97
N THR A 302 6.58 6.28 -34.36
CA THR A 302 5.73 7.29 -35.01
C THR A 302 6.52 8.25 -35.89
N ASN A 303 7.85 8.12 -36.00
CA ASN A 303 8.73 9.07 -36.71
C ASN A 303 8.46 10.52 -36.28
N ASN A 304 8.15 10.74 -34.99
CA ASN A 304 7.72 12.03 -34.41
C ASN A 304 6.47 12.67 -35.04
N ARG A 305 5.72 11.93 -35.88
CA ARG A 305 4.43 12.40 -36.40
C ARG A 305 3.41 12.43 -35.27
N ARG A 306 2.65 13.52 -35.20
CA ARG A 306 1.64 13.78 -34.16
C ARG A 306 0.32 14.17 -34.80
N LYS A 307 -0.79 13.83 -34.15
CA LYS A 307 -2.15 14.12 -34.65
C LYS A 307 -2.31 13.58 -36.08
N GLU A 308 -3.07 14.28 -36.91
CA GLU A 308 -3.56 13.95 -38.26
C GLU A 308 -2.55 13.26 -39.19
N GLU A 309 -1.27 13.57 -39.08
CA GLU A 309 -0.21 12.94 -39.88
C GLU A 309 -0.02 11.46 -39.55
N LEU A 310 -0.28 11.05 -38.31
CA LEU A 310 -0.17 9.66 -37.86
C LEU A 310 -1.36 8.85 -38.38
N GLU A 311 -2.60 9.35 -38.25
CA GLU A 311 -3.79 8.66 -38.75
C GLU A 311 -3.73 8.50 -40.27
N LEU A 312 -3.32 9.54 -41.00
CA LEU A 312 -3.16 9.47 -42.46
C LEU A 312 -2.06 8.49 -42.90
N THR A 313 -1.01 8.29 -42.10
CA THR A 313 0.05 7.33 -42.41
C THR A 313 -0.41 5.90 -42.17
N MET A 314 -1.15 5.65 -41.08
CA MET A 314 -1.69 4.33 -40.73
C MET A 314 -2.83 3.88 -41.67
N LEU A 315 -3.57 4.82 -42.27
CA LEU A 315 -4.64 4.54 -43.25
C LEU A 315 -4.13 4.25 -44.67
N LYS A 316 -2.88 4.58 -44.98
CA LYS A 316 -2.28 4.42 -46.32
C LYS A 316 -1.45 3.14 -46.50
N THR A 317 -1.33 2.34 -45.44
CA THR A 317 -0.72 0.99 -45.46
C THR A 317 -1.79 -0.08 -45.59
#